data_AF-A0A7C6G078-F1
#
_entry.id   AF-A0A7C6G078-F1
#
_cell.length_a   1.000
_cell.length_b   1.000
_cell.length_c   1.000
_cell.angle_alpha   90.00
_cell.angle_beta   90.00
_cell.angle_gamma   90.00
#
_symmetry.space_group_name_H-M   'P 1'
#
loop_
_entity.id
_entity.type
_entity.pdbx_description
1 polymer ?
#
loop_
_entity_poly.entity_id
_entity_poly.type
_entity_poly.pdbx_seq_one_letter_code
_entity_poly.pdbx_strand_id
1 'polypeptide(L)'
;MQNKENIRNDLLKKRFAIGPEQRFKQSENIIESLINSDYYKKTGLIFTFYGTEEEINTEILIKQALLDGKQVALPLITGQGIMEAYLISDLSELKADKYGIMSPDPEKTTLVDPQNINLVLVPLLGYNSHGYRIGYGEGYYDRYLPKLSSGCIKIGLAFRELLAEDLPVDSLDYPLDEILTPDGFVQLMDRVETHCHSAEFSPDCKRSFSALIEEAEKKNYKIITLTDHYDKDIIAGRSHPGTKVGASPRDGEWIFDLGKYIDFCLMEKAKLEAKNSNTELLIGIEVGYQDYLAKDYMEVLPQYPFDLIIGSIHTMYRNDFAVYGDSLYNQGKQKAYDEYLKALIEMIESGLDFDILGHFDYVIRYSGFENPRMYYRDHNELFDYLFKLLIEKEISLEVNTRTRYRQIISDGVDWGMTDPEIFQRYYDLGGRMLSFATDAHSTGELHCLISKTVRTLKNIGFKQGTFFKQRQPVFYDLL
;
A
#
# COMPACT_ATOMS: atom_id res chain seq x y z
N MET A 1 -12.14 3.75 15.52
CA MET A 1 -13.56 4.17 15.44
C MET A 1 -13.78 5.65 15.79
N GLN A 2 -13.38 6.15 16.97
CA GLN A 2 -13.58 7.58 17.35
C GLN A 2 -12.99 8.61 16.38
N ASN A 3 -11.89 8.30 15.68
CA ASN A 3 -11.26 9.25 14.75
C ASN A 3 -12.07 9.41 13.43
N LYS A 4 -12.61 8.31 12.86
CA LYS A 4 -13.39 8.37 11.61
C LYS A 4 -14.69 9.16 11.78
N GLU A 5 -15.40 9.01 12.91
CA GLU A 5 -16.65 9.75 13.16
C GLU A 5 -16.43 11.26 13.30
N ASN A 6 -15.38 11.68 14.02
CA ASN A 6 -15.04 13.10 14.14
C ASN A 6 -14.73 13.71 12.77
N ILE A 7 -13.94 13.02 11.95
CA ILE A 7 -13.62 13.46 10.59
C ILE A 7 -14.89 13.58 9.74
N ARG A 8 -15.82 12.61 9.82
CA ARG A 8 -17.10 12.69 9.11
C ARG A 8 -17.90 13.92 9.51
N ASN A 9 -18.02 14.17 10.81
CA ASN A 9 -18.77 15.33 11.32
C ASN A 9 -18.19 16.65 10.83
N ASP A 10 -16.86 16.78 10.80
CA ASP A 10 -16.21 18.00 10.33
C ASP A 10 -16.32 18.17 8.81
N LEU A 11 -16.25 17.08 8.04
CA LEU A 11 -16.48 17.10 6.59
C LEU A 11 -17.93 17.42 6.24
N LEU A 12 -18.90 16.92 7.00
CA LEU A 12 -20.31 17.29 6.83
C LEU A 12 -20.52 18.78 7.05
N LYS A 13 -19.92 19.36 8.10
CA LYS A 13 -19.97 20.82 8.33
C LYS A 13 -19.35 21.59 7.17
N LYS A 14 -18.18 21.17 6.68
CA LYS A 14 -17.52 21.80 5.52
C LYS A 14 -18.41 21.75 4.28
N ARG A 15 -19.00 20.58 3.99
CA ARG A 15 -19.89 20.37 2.85
C ARG A 15 -21.17 21.21 2.94
N PHE A 16 -21.74 21.33 4.14
CA PHE A 16 -22.89 22.19 4.39
C PHE A 16 -22.53 23.68 4.17
N ALA A 17 -21.34 24.10 4.57
CA ALA A 17 -20.87 25.47 4.43
C ALA A 17 -20.63 25.94 2.97
N ILE A 18 -20.54 25.02 2.01
CA ILE A 18 -20.44 25.37 0.57
C ILE A 18 -21.71 26.09 0.10
N GLY A 19 -22.88 25.71 0.63
CA GLY A 19 -24.17 26.29 0.25
C GLY A 19 -24.73 25.74 -1.08
N PRO A 20 -26.07 25.77 -1.27
CA PRO A 20 -26.72 25.08 -2.39
C PRO A 20 -26.29 25.56 -3.79
N GLU A 21 -26.19 26.87 -4.00
CA GLU A 21 -25.83 27.45 -5.31
C GLU A 21 -24.40 27.06 -5.73
N GLN A 22 -23.45 27.12 -4.80
CA GLN A 22 -22.07 26.75 -5.08
C GLN A 22 -21.92 25.24 -5.27
N ARG A 23 -22.66 24.40 -4.53
CA ARG A 23 -22.69 22.95 -4.77
C ARG A 23 -23.22 22.62 -6.17
N PHE A 24 -24.27 23.30 -6.61
CA PHE A 24 -24.82 23.13 -7.95
C PHE A 24 -23.77 23.48 -9.03
N LYS A 25 -23.16 24.67 -8.93
CA LYS A 25 -22.12 25.12 -9.87
C LYS A 25 -20.88 24.21 -9.87
N GLN A 26 -20.42 23.79 -8.70
CA GLN A 26 -19.32 22.83 -8.59
C GLN A 26 -19.69 21.48 -9.25
N SER A 27 -20.92 21.02 -9.08
CA SER A 27 -21.42 19.80 -9.74
C SER A 27 -21.41 19.93 -11.25
N GLU A 28 -21.87 21.05 -11.81
CA GLU A 28 -21.83 21.31 -13.26
C GLU A 28 -20.41 21.23 -13.82
N ASN A 29 -19.45 21.90 -13.17
CA ASN A 29 -18.05 21.86 -13.59
C ASN A 29 -17.46 20.43 -13.55
N ILE A 30 -17.79 19.67 -12.50
CA ILE A 30 -17.35 18.26 -12.37
C ILE A 30 -17.93 17.42 -13.50
N ILE A 31 -19.24 17.53 -13.76
CA ILE A 31 -19.91 16.75 -14.80
C ILE A 31 -19.42 17.14 -16.20
N GLU A 32 -19.22 18.43 -16.48
CA GLU A 32 -18.66 18.90 -17.75
C GLU A 32 -17.24 18.35 -17.98
N SER A 33 -16.38 18.41 -16.96
CA SER A 33 -15.04 17.85 -17.02
C SER A 33 -15.06 16.33 -17.26
N LEU A 34 -15.97 15.61 -16.58
CA LEU A 34 -16.15 14.17 -16.77
C LEU A 34 -16.60 13.82 -18.19
N ILE A 35 -17.62 14.49 -18.73
CA ILE A 35 -18.15 14.24 -20.08
C ILE A 35 -17.06 14.46 -21.14
N ASN A 36 -16.20 15.45 -20.93
CA ASN A 36 -15.10 15.76 -21.82
C ASN A 36 -13.90 14.80 -21.71
N SER A 37 -13.84 13.98 -20.66
CA SER A 37 -12.76 13.02 -20.44
C SER A 37 -12.84 11.79 -21.34
N ASP A 38 -11.70 11.13 -21.53
CA ASP A 38 -11.62 9.84 -22.22
C ASP A 38 -12.36 8.72 -21.46
N TYR A 39 -12.42 8.81 -20.12
CA TYR A 39 -13.13 7.86 -19.27
C TYR A 39 -14.61 7.77 -19.64
N TYR A 40 -15.27 8.91 -19.82
CA TYR A 40 -16.67 8.96 -20.22
C TYR A 40 -16.85 8.55 -21.69
N LYS A 41 -16.04 9.10 -22.59
CA LYS A 41 -16.16 8.88 -24.03
C LYS A 41 -16.03 7.41 -24.42
N LYS A 42 -15.08 6.69 -23.81
CA LYS A 42 -14.78 5.28 -24.12
C LYS A 42 -15.69 4.27 -23.40
N THR A 43 -16.48 4.71 -22.42
CA THR A 43 -17.32 3.82 -21.62
C THR A 43 -18.70 3.60 -22.25
N GLY A 44 -19.15 2.34 -22.25
CA GLY A 44 -20.52 1.96 -22.61
C GLY A 44 -21.48 1.93 -21.42
N LEU A 45 -21.06 1.37 -20.28
CA LEU A 45 -21.89 1.23 -19.08
C LEU A 45 -21.29 1.96 -17.86
N ILE A 46 -22.05 2.94 -17.35
CA ILE A 46 -21.68 3.81 -16.22
C ILE A 46 -22.53 3.43 -15.01
N PHE A 47 -21.88 3.08 -13.91
CA PHE A 47 -22.52 2.95 -12.60
C PHE A 47 -22.28 4.23 -11.80
N THR A 48 -23.34 4.98 -11.52
CA THR A 48 -23.28 6.24 -10.76
C THR A 48 -24.28 6.21 -9.62
N PHE A 49 -24.26 7.21 -8.76
CA PHE A 49 -25.28 7.44 -7.74
C PHE A 49 -26.28 8.50 -8.21
N TYR A 50 -27.45 8.56 -7.59
CA TYR A 50 -28.35 9.72 -7.70
C TYR A 50 -28.12 10.61 -6.48
N GLY A 51 -27.43 11.74 -6.67
CA GLY A 51 -27.02 12.61 -5.57
C GLY A 51 -28.20 13.20 -4.80
N THR A 52 -28.10 13.19 -3.47
CA THR A 52 -28.99 14.00 -2.61
C THR A 52 -28.73 15.51 -2.78
N GLU A 53 -29.59 16.36 -2.21
CA GLU A 53 -29.43 17.83 -2.29
C GLU A 53 -28.07 18.35 -1.80
N GLU A 54 -27.43 17.58 -0.92
CA GLU A 54 -26.12 17.92 -0.40
C GLU A 54 -24.98 17.36 -1.21
N GLU A 55 -25.20 16.30 -1.99
CA GLU A 55 -24.17 15.62 -2.78
C GLU A 55 -23.94 16.32 -4.11
N ILE A 56 -22.99 15.80 -4.88
CA ILE A 56 -22.81 16.22 -6.26
C ILE A 56 -24.05 15.82 -7.04
N ASN A 57 -24.61 16.78 -7.77
CA ASN A 57 -25.80 16.55 -8.58
C ASN A 57 -25.42 15.78 -9.85
N THR A 58 -25.64 14.47 -9.80
CA THR A 58 -25.40 13.53 -10.91
C THR A 58 -26.60 13.39 -11.85
N GLU A 59 -27.74 14.04 -11.58
CA GLU A 59 -28.92 13.99 -12.47
C GLU A 59 -28.57 14.51 -13.88
N ILE A 60 -27.74 15.56 -13.95
CA ILE A 60 -27.24 16.16 -15.19
C ILE A 60 -26.48 15.10 -16.01
N LEU A 61 -25.59 14.36 -15.35
CA LEU A 61 -24.83 13.28 -15.98
C LEU A 61 -25.73 12.14 -16.44
N ILE A 62 -26.67 11.70 -15.61
CA ILE A 62 -27.56 10.58 -15.93
C ILE A 62 -28.35 10.90 -17.21
N LYS A 63 -28.93 12.10 -17.29
CA LYS A 63 -29.66 12.54 -18.48
C LYS A 63 -28.76 12.58 -19.71
N GLN A 64 -27.56 13.15 -19.60
CA GLN A 64 -26.64 13.24 -20.72
C GLN A 64 -26.17 11.86 -21.19
N ALA A 65 -25.84 10.95 -20.26
CA ALA A 65 -25.40 9.60 -20.59
C ALA A 65 -26.47 8.79 -21.32
N LEU A 66 -27.74 8.88 -20.88
CA LEU A 66 -28.86 8.25 -21.56
C LEU A 66 -29.09 8.85 -22.96
N LEU A 67 -28.97 10.17 -23.11
CA LEU A 67 -29.06 10.86 -24.41
C LEU A 67 -27.94 10.45 -25.37
N ASP A 68 -26.73 10.24 -24.85
CA ASP A 68 -25.56 9.76 -25.60
C ASP A 68 -25.64 8.25 -25.94
N GLY A 69 -26.74 7.58 -25.57
CA GLY A 69 -26.96 6.15 -25.82
C GLY A 69 -26.14 5.22 -24.93
N LYS A 70 -25.60 5.73 -23.81
CA LYS A 70 -24.87 4.93 -22.83
C LYS A 70 -25.85 4.24 -21.88
N GLN A 71 -25.41 3.11 -21.32
CA GLN A 71 -26.16 2.42 -20.28
C GLN A 71 -25.81 3.04 -18.92
N VAL A 72 -26.83 3.35 -18.12
CA VAL A 72 -26.66 3.92 -16.79
C VAL A 72 -27.23 2.96 -15.75
N ALA A 73 -26.41 2.62 -14.77
CA ALA A 73 -26.82 1.86 -13.60
C ALA A 73 -26.74 2.73 -12.33
N LEU A 74 -27.67 2.51 -11.40
CA LEU A 74 -27.70 3.17 -10.11
C LEU A 74 -27.72 2.15 -8.96
N PRO A 75 -27.23 2.53 -7.76
CA PRO A 75 -27.15 1.63 -6.62
C PRO A 75 -28.54 1.36 -6.05
N LEU A 76 -28.78 0.11 -5.69
CA LEU A 76 -29.89 -0.30 -4.84
C LEU A 76 -29.35 -1.05 -3.63
N ILE A 77 -29.80 -0.65 -2.44
CA ILE A 77 -29.47 -1.33 -1.18
C ILE A 77 -30.50 -2.42 -0.91
N THR A 78 -30.13 -3.69 -1.11
CA THR A 78 -31.03 -4.85 -0.95
C THR A 78 -30.90 -5.56 0.39
N GLY A 79 -29.90 -5.18 1.20
CA GLY A 79 -29.71 -5.69 2.55
C GLY A 79 -28.64 -4.91 3.30
N GLN A 80 -28.44 -5.23 4.58
CA GLN A 80 -27.41 -4.58 5.38
C GLN A 80 -26.03 -4.84 4.76
N GLY A 81 -25.43 -3.78 4.24
CA GLY A 81 -24.13 -3.84 3.58
C GLY A 81 -24.13 -4.47 2.18
N ILE A 82 -25.29 -4.80 1.61
CA ILE A 82 -25.43 -5.34 0.26
C ILE A 82 -25.89 -4.22 -0.67
N MET A 83 -25.08 -3.96 -1.69
CA MET A 83 -25.37 -3.02 -2.77
C MET A 83 -25.32 -3.76 -4.10
N GLU A 84 -26.32 -3.49 -4.93
CA GLU A 84 -26.46 -4.05 -6.28
C GLU A 84 -26.64 -2.89 -7.29
N ALA A 85 -26.31 -3.13 -8.56
CA ALA A 85 -26.43 -2.14 -9.61
C ALA A 85 -27.60 -2.50 -10.53
N TYR A 86 -28.48 -1.53 -10.78
CA TYR A 86 -29.65 -1.72 -11.63
C TYR A 86 -29.65 -0.72 -12.79
N LEU A 87 -29.84 -1.21 -14.02
CA LEU A 87 -29.99 -0.38 -15.20
C LEU A 87 -31.28 0.41 -15.17
N ILE A 88 -31.16 1.67 -15.56
CA ILE A 88 -32.29 2.54 -15.82
C ILE A 88 -32.29 2.96 -17.28
N SER A 89 -33.49 3.10 -17.85
CA SER A 89 -33.69 3.69 -19.17
C SER A 89 -34.23 5.12 -19.07
N ASP A 90 -34.87 5.45 -17.95
CA ASP A 90 -35.46 6.76 -17.70
C ASP A 90 -35.51 7.06 -16.19
N LEU A 91 -35.53 8.34 -15.81
CA LEU A 91 -35.60 8.75 -14.40
C LEU A 91 -36.94 8.40 -13.72
N SER A 92 -38.00 8.16 -14.49
CA SER A 92 -39.31 7.70 -13.98
C SER A 92 -39.29 6.27 -13.44
N GLU A 93 -38.21 5.52 -13.68
CA GLU A 93 -37.97 4.19 -13.11
C GLU A 93 -37.38 4.26 -11.68
N LEU A 94 -37.17 5.47 -11.16
CA LEU A 94 -36.72 5.69 -9.79
C LEU A 94 -37.90 5.85 -8.84
N LYS A 95 -37.76 5.29 -7.63
CA LYS A 95 -38.67 5.49 -6.51
C LYS A 95 -37.91 6.04 -5.31
N ALA A 96 -38.53 6.98 -4.61
CA ALA A 96 -38.01 7.43 -3.33
C ALA A 96 -38.10 6.27 -2.33
N ASP A 97 -36.99 6.01 -1.64
CA ASP A 97 -36.99 5.10 -0.50
C ASP A 97 -37.63 5.77 0.74
N LYS A 98 -37.64 5.03 1.85
CA LYS A 98 -38.16 5.47 3.15
C LYS A 98 -37.45 6.70 3.74
N TYR A 99 -36.31 7.10 3.19
CA TYR A 99 -35.54 8.29 3.57
C TYR A 99 -35.57 9.38 2.49
N GLY A 100 -36.39 9.22 1.45
CA GLY A 100 -36.52 10.18 0.35
C GLY A 100 -35.41 10.09 -0.70
N ILE A 101 -34.56 9.07 -0.64
CA ILE A 101 -33.46 8.87 -1.59
C ILE A 101 -34.00 8.14 -2.82
N MET A 102 -33.83 8.72 -4.00
CA MET A 102 -34.27 8.11 -5.25
C MET A 102 -33.39 6.89 -5.57
N SER A 103 -34.02 5.72 -5.66
CA SER A 103 -33.37 4.45 -5.98
C SER A 103 -34.11 3.72 -7.11
N PRO A 104 -33.43 2.86 -7.89
CA PRO A 104 -34.08 2.04 -8.93
C PRO A 104 -35.24 1.21 -8.41
N ASP A 105 -36.32 1.14 -9.19
CA ASP A 105 -37.42 0.22 -8.93
C ASP A 105 -37.11 -1.18 -9.48
N PRO A 106 -36.88 -2.22 -8.65
CA PRO A 106 -36.44 -3.54 -9.11
C PRO A 106 -37.42 -4.23 -10.06
N GLU A 107 -38.70 -3.84 -10.02
CA GLU A 107 -39.74 -4.39 -10.90
C GLU A 107 -39.67 -3.80 -12.32
N LYS A 108 -38.99 -2.66 -12.49
CA LYS A 108 -38.87 -1.93 -13.77
C LYS A 108 -37.45 -1.91 -14.31
N THR A 109 -36.48 -2.33 -13.50
CA THR A 109 -35.05 -2.19 -13.78
C THR A 109 -34.36 -3.55 -13.80
N THR A 110 -33.22 -3.63 -14.49
CA THR A 110 -32.51 -4.91 -14.69
C THR A 110 -31.21 -4.93 -13.87
N LEU A 111 -30.98 -6.01 -13.13
CA LEU A 111 -29.75 -6.23 -12.37
C LEU A 111 -28.54 -6.33 -13.31
N VAL A 112 -27.46 -5.66 -12.95
CA VAL A 112 -26.18 -5.65 -13.68
C VAL A 112 -25.16 -6.50 -12.94
N ASP A 113 -24.50 -7.40 -13.68
CA ASP A 113 -23.30 -8.05 -13.19
C ASP A 113 -22.18 -7.00 -13.01
N PRO A 114 -21.61 -6.83 -11.80
CA PRO A 114 -20.52 -5.89 -11.56
C PRO A 114 -19.33 -6.01 -12.53
N GLN A 115 -19.09 -7.19 -13.10
CA GLN A 115 -18.01 -7.42 -14.07
C GLN A 115 -18.22 -6.69 -15.40
N ASN A 116 -19.47 -6.36 -15.76
CA ASN A 116 -19.83 -5.66 -17.00
C ASN A 116 -19.71 -4.12 -16.89
N ILE A 117 -19.49 -3.59 -15.69
CA ILE A 117 -19.38 -2.15 -15.46
C ILE A 117 -18.00 -1.67 -15.89
N ASN A 118 -17.93 -0.61 -16.70
CA ASN A 118 -16.66 -0.05 -17.18
C ASN A 118 -16.23 1.22 -16.44
N LEU A 119 -17.19 2.01 -15.94
CA LEU A 119 -16.94 3.21 -15.16
C LEU A 119 -17.84 3.24 -13.93
N VAL A 120 -17.25 3.44 -12.77
CA VAL A 120 -17.96 3.67 -11.50
C VAL A 120 -17.68 5.07 -11.00
N LEU A 121 -18.74 5.80 -10.68
CA LEU A 121 -18.68 7.10 -10.03
C LEU A 121 -19.11 6.95 -8.58
N VAL A 122 -18.23 7.35 -7.68
CA VAL A 122 -18.40 7.14 -6.23
C VAL A 122 -18.67 8.47 -5.54
N PRO A 123 -19.75 8.60 -4.74
CA PRO A 123 -19.98 9.76 -3.91
C PRO A 123 -19.03 9.74 -2.71
N LEU A 124 -18.48 10.90 -2.38
CA LEU A 124 -17.48 11.05 -1.33
C LEU A 124 -17.91 12.11 -0.30
N LEU A 125 -17.62 11.85 0.98
CA LEU A 125 -17.67 12.87 2.03
C LEU A 125 -16.29 13.51 2.25
N GLY A 126 -15.22 12.79 1.90
CA GLY A 126 -13.88 13.33 1.79
C GLY A 126 -12.94 12.32 1.14
N TYR A 127 -11.76 12.79 0.74
CA TYR A 127 -10.74 11.99 0.06
C TYR A 127 -9.33 12.44 0.46
N ASN A 128 -8.32 11.62 0.19
CA ASN A 128 -6.91 11.99 0.34
C ASN A 128 -6.13 11.87 -0.97
N SER A 129 -4.89 12.37 -0.97
CA SER A 129 -3.90 12.25 -2.04
C SER A 129 -3.61 10.82 -2.52
N HIS A 130 -3.98 9.81 -1.74
CA HIS A 130 -3.77 8.41 -2.11
C HIS A 130 -5.00 7.80 -2.81
N GLY A 131 -6.10 8.54 -2.98
CA GLY A 131 -7.34 8.03 -3.58
C GLY A 131 -8.22 7.26 -2.60
N TYR A 132 -7.89 7.23 -1.30
CA TYR A 132 -8.81 6.75 -0.27
C TYR A 132 -9.89 7.78 -0.01
N ARG A 133 -11.05 7.27 0.42
CA ARG A 133 -12.23 8.08 0.68
C ARG A 133 -12.81 7.78 2.05
N ILE A 134 -13.63 8.72 2.52
CA ILE A 134 -14.57 8.48 3.59
C ILE A 134 -15.99 8.74 3.07
N GLY A 135 -16.89 7.82 3.39
CA GLY A 135 -18.33 7.97 3.18
C GLY A 135 -19.09 8.01 4.51
N TYR A 136 -20.38 7.71 4.45
CA TYR A 136 -21.30 7.78 5.59
C TYR A 136 -21.11 6.68 6.65
N GLY A 137 -20.28 5.67 6.39
CA GLY A 137 -19.86 4.68 7.40
C GLY A 137 -20.39 3.26 7.21
N GLU A 138 -21.31 3.04 6.27
CA GLU A 138 -21.92 1.74 6.03
C GLU A 138 -21.11 0.80 5.11
N GLY A 139 -19.96 1.24 4.59
CA GLY A 139 -19.02 0.41 3.82
C GLY A 139 -19.55 -0.20 2.51
N TYR A 140 -20.65 0.30 1.95
CA TYR A 140 -21.27 -0.26 0.74
C TYR A 140 -20.30 -0.30 -0.44
N TYR A 141 -19.62 0.81 -0.74
CA TYR A 141 -18.65 0.87 -1.83
C TYR A 141 -17.42 0.00 -1.55
N ASP A 142 -16.91 -0.06 -0.33
CA ASP A 142 -15.74 -0.91 -0.01
C ASP A 142 -16.02 -2.40 -0.21
N ARG A 143 -17.28 -2.84 -0.04
CA ARG A 143 -17.70 -4.21 -0.38
C ARG A 143 -18.06 -4.41 -1.85
N TYR A 144 -18.37 -3.35 -2.58
CA TYR A 144 -18.83 -3.42 -3.97
C TYR A 144 -17.70 -3.26 -4.98
N LEU A 145 -16.80 -2.30 -4.78
CA LEU A 145 -15.67 -2.03 -5.67
C LEU A 145 -14.78 -3.26 -5.92
N PRO A 146 -14.50 -4.16 -4.95
CA PRO A 146 -13.73 -5.37 -5.20
C PRO A 146 -14.40 -6.39 -6.14
N LYS A 147 -15.72 -6.26 -6.38
CA LYS A 147 -16.49 -7.14 -7.27
C LYS A 147 -16.43 -6.71 -8.73
N LEU A 148 -15.92 -5.51 -9.02
CA LEU A 148 -15.80 -4.98 -10.37
C LEU A 148 -14.69 -5.71 -11.13
N SER A 149 -14.72 -5.61 -12.47
CA SER A 149 -13.59 -6.07 -13.29
C SER A 149 -12.36 -5.20 -13.06
N SER A 150 -11.16 -5.76 -13.26
CA SER A 150 -9.89 -5.01 -13.10
C SER A 150 -9.76 -3.84 -14.07
N GLY A 151 -10.40 -3.90 -15.25
CA GLY A 151 -10.44 -2.82 -16.23
C GLY A 151 -11.49 -1.74 -15.95
N CYS A 152 -12.30 -1.89 -14.89
CA CYS A 152 -13.30 -0.91 -14.50
C CYS A 152 -12.62 0.30 -13.84
N ILE A 153 -12.85 1.51 -14.33
CA ILE A 153 -12.31 2.74 -13.75
C ILE A 153 -13.23 3.25 -12.63
N LYS A 154 -12.65 3.61 -11.48
CA LYS A 154 -13.35 4.04 -10.28
C LYS A 154 -12.99 5.50 -9.99
N ILE A 155 -13.92 6.40 -10.29
CA ILE A 155 -13.72 7.84 -10.12
C ILE A 155 -14.54 8.33 -8.93
N GLY A 156 -13.87 8.93 -7.95
CA GLY A 156 -14.53 9.65 -6.88
C GLY A 156 -14.94 11.04 -7.32
N LEU A 157 -16.18 11.43 -7.04
CA LEU A 157 -16.62 12.79 -7.27
C LEU A 157 -16.58 13.53 -5.92
N ALA A 158 -15.83 14.64 -5.85
CA ALA A 158 -15.70 15.43 -4.62
C ALA A 158 -15.77 16.94 -4.88
N PHE A 159 -16.37 17.66 -3.95
CA PHE A 159 -16.21 19.10 -3.87
C PHE A 159 -14.78 19.47 -3.45
N ARG A 160 -14.30 20.65 -3.88
CA ARG A 160 -12.92 21.11 -3.64
C ARG A 160 -12.56 21.11 -2.16
N GLU A 161 -13.50 21.49 -1.31
CA GLU A 161 -13.30 21.71 0.13
C GLU A 161 -13.21 20.41 0.95
N LEU A 162 -13.45 19.25 0.32
CA LEU A 162 -13.54 17.95 0.98
C LEU A 162 -12.24 17.13 0.95
N LEU A 163 -11.11 17.78 0.60
CA LEU A 163 -9.80 17.20 0.82
C LEU A 163 -9.56 16.99 2.32
N ALA A 164 -9.24 15.76 2.67
CA ALA A 164 -8.91 15.32 4.01
C ALA A 164 -7.67 14.42 3.94
N GLU A 165 -6.48 15.02 4.00
CA GLU A 165 -5.25 14.22 4.05
C GLU A 165 -5.23 13.30 5.27
N ASP A 166 -5.92 13.68 6.35
CA ASP A 166 -5.96 12.98 7.63
C ASP A 166 -6.81 11.71 7.69
N LEU A 167 -7.30 11.21 6.55
CA LEU A 167 -8.12 10.00 6.52
C LEU A 167 -7.38 8.77 7.06
N PRO A 168 -7.90 8.10 8.11
CA PRO A 168 -7.41 6.79 8.51
C PRO A 168 -7.87 5.73 7.51
N VAL A 169 -6.94 4.86 7.12
CA VAL A 169 -7.14 3.80 6.13
C VAL A 169 -7.02 2.45 6.84
N ASP A 170 -8.04 1.62 6.70
CA ASP A 170 -8.08 0.24 7.17
C ASP A 170 -7.77 -0.73 6.01
N SER A 171 -7.43 -1.98 6.33
CA SER A 171 -7.07 -3.00 5.32
C SER A 171 -8.20 -3.33 4.32
N LEU A 172 -9.45 -3.09 4.72
CA LEU A 172 -10.65 -3.28 3.91
C LEU A 172 -11.03 -2.05 3.08
N ASP A 173 -10.41 -0.90 3.32
CA ASP A 173 -10.70 0.31 2.55
C ASP A 173 -10.16 0.13 1.13
N TYR A 174 -11.00 0.40 0.14
CA TYR A 174 -10.67 0.21 -1.27
C TYR A 174 -10.39 1.56 -1.94
N PRO A 175 -9.23 1.76 -2.59
CA PRO A 175 -8.89 3.05 -3.17
C PRO A 175 -9.59 3.27 -4.50
N LEU A 176 -9.68 4.54 -4.88
CA LEU A 176 -10.18 4.97 -6.17
C LEU A 176 -9.01 5.13 -7.15
N ASP A 177 -9.30 4.96 -8.44
CA ASP A 177 -8.31 5.12 -9.50
C ASP A 177 -8.08 6.61 -9.78
N GLU A 178 -9.13 7.43 -9.63
CA GLU A 178 -9.13 8.86 -9.89
C GLU A 178 -10.04 9.61 -8.89
N ILE A 179 -9.73 10.89 -8.66
CA ILE A 179 -10.61 11.82 -7.98
C ILE A 179 -10.86 13.02 -8.88
N LEU A 180 -12.13 13.32 -9.14
CA LEU A 180 -12.55 14.47 -9.93
C LEU A 180 -13.17 15.54 -9.03
N THR A 181 -12.63 16.75 -9.16
CA THR A 181 -13.08 17.95 -8.47
C THR A 181 -13.48 19.03 -9.48
N PRO A 182 -14.05 20.17 -9.06
CA PRO A 182 -14.37 21.26 -9.99
C PRO A 182 -13.14 21.88 -10.67
N ASP A 183 -11.93 21.62 -10.16
CA ASP A 183 -10.67 22.05 -10.77
C ASP A 183 -10.12 21.03 -11.77
N GLY A 184 -10.76 19.87 -11.91
CA GLY A 184 -10.31 18.75 -12.73
C GLY A 184 -9.85 17.55 -11.89
N PHE A 185 -9.17 16.64 -12.58
CA PHE A 185 -8.63 15.41 -11.99
C PHE A 185 -7.48 15.75 -11.04
N VAL A 186 -7.54 15.19 -9.83
CA VAL A 186 -6.51 15.36 -8.81
C VAL A 186 -5.37 14.41 -9.11
N GLN A 187 -4.14 14.91 -9.05
CA GLN A 187 -2.97 14.05 -9.10
C GLN A 187 -2.91 13.18 -7.85
N LEU A 188 -3.09 11.87 -8.02
CA LEU A 188 -2.92 10.91 -6.94
C LEU A 188 -1.46 10.50 -6.79
N MET A 189 -1.10 10.16 -5.56
CA MET A 189 0.24 9.68 -5.22
C MET A 189 0.46 8.28 -5.77
N ASP A 190 1.61 8.07 -6.40
CA ASP A 190 2.03 6.74 -6.85
C ASP A 190 2.15 5.79 -5.66
N ARG A 191 1.54 4.60 -5.80
CA ARG A 191 1.63 3.53 -4.81
C ARG A 191 2.73 2.57 -5.20
N VAL A 192 3.69 2.43 -4.30
CA VAL A 192 4.91 1.66 -4.49
C VAL A 192 5.05 0.72 -3.29
N GLU A 193 5.32 -0.55 -3.57
CA GLU A 193 5.71 -1.57 -2.59
C GLU A 193 7.12 -2.04 -2.93
N THR A 194 8.07 -1.83 -2.03
CA THR A 194 9.45 -2.31 -2.21
C THR A 194 9.72 -3.62 -1.51
N HIS A 195 8.84 -4.08 -0.60
CA HIS A 195 9.11 -5.27 0.20
C HIS A 195 7.85 -6.12 0.41
N CYS A 196 7.76 -7.23 -0.31
CA CYS A 196 6.66 -8.18 -0.14
C CYS A 196 7.05 -9.60 -0.57
N HIS A 197 6.28 -10.58 -0.08
CA HIS A 197 6.60 -11.99 -0.23
C HIS A 197 5.44 -12.80 -0.84
N SER A 198 5.78 -13.99 -1.31
CA SER A 198 4.92 -14.97 -1.94
C SER A 198 5.14 -16.37 -1.35
N ALA A 199 4.07 -17.16 -1.24
CA ALA A 199 4.11 -18.52 -0.70
C ALA A 199 4.88 -19.49 -1.61
N GLU A 200 5.15 -19.11 -2.85
CA GLU A 200 5.94 -19.85 -3.82
C GLU A 200 7.42 -19.92 -3.42
N PHE A 201 7.94 -18.93 -2.69
CA PHE A 201 9.37 -18.80 -2.40
C PHE A 201 9.71 -18.47 -0.94
N SER A 202 8.87 -17.71 -0.24
CA SER A 202 9.03 -17.46 1.21
C SER A 202 8.26 -18.49 2.05
N PRO A 203 8.94 -19.31 2.90
CA PRO A 203 8.29 -20.37 3.68
C PRO A 203 7.24 -19.91 4.70
N ASP A 204 7.31 -18.66 5.14
CA ASP A 204 6.45 -18.06 6.15
C ASP A 204 5.32 -17.21 5.53
N CYS A 205 5.30 -17.06 4.19
CA CYS A 205 4.24 -16.40 3.47
C CYS A 205 3.04 -17.34 3.25
N LYS A 206 1.84 -16.85 3.49
CA LYS A 206 0.58 -17.61 3.34
C LYS A 206 -0.18 -17.30 2.06
N ARG A 207 0.29 -16.29 1.32
CA ARG A 207 -0.37 -15.73 0.14
C ARG A 207 0.39 -16.13 -1.11
N SER A 208 -0.31 -16.65 -2.13
CA SER A 208 0.30 -16.88 -3.44
C SER A 208 0.65 -15.57 -4.14
N PHE A 209 1.63 -15.61 -5.02
CA PHE A 209 2.01 -14.49 -5.89
C PHE A 209 0.82 -13.94 -6.68
N SER A 210 -0.04 -14.83 -7.22
CA SER A 210 -1.24 -14.42 -7.94
C SER A 210 -2.18 -13.57 -7.08
N ALA A 211 -2.35 -13.93 -5.80
CA ALA A 211 -3.19 -13.17 -4.88
C ALA A 211 -2.55 -11.84 -4.46
N LEU A 212 -1.22 -11.77 -4.37
CA LEU A 212 -0.47 -10.52 -4.19
C LEU A 212 -0.74 -9.54 -5.34
N ILE A 213 -0.58 -10.01 -6.58
CA ILE A 213 -0.82 -9.19 -7.78
C ILE A 213 -2.27 -8.75 -7.89
N GLU A 214 -3.22 -9.65 -7.63
CA GLU A 214 -4.64 -9.29 -7.63
C GLU A 214 -4.93 -8.18 -6.62
N GLU A 215 -4.38 -8.26 -5.40
CA GLU A 215 -4.52 -7.21 -4.39
C GLU A 215 -3.85 -5.90 -4.83
N ALA A 216 -2.67 -5.98 -5.43
CA ALA A 216 -1.91 -4.83 -5.91
C ALA A 216 -2.66 -4.04 -7.01
N GLU A 217 -3.15 -4.74 -8.04
CA GLU A 217 -3.93 -4.14 -9.12
C GLU A 217 -5.23 -3.54 -8.58
N LYS A 218 -5.90 -4.25 -7.68
CA LYS A 218 -7.10 -3.75 -7.02
C LYS A 218 -6.84 -2.49 -6.19
N LYS A 219 -5.68 -2.41 -5.53
CA LYS A 219 -5.27 -1.25 -4.74
C LYS A 219 -4.52 -0.19 -5.56
N ASN A 220 -4.55 -0.28 -6.89
CA ASN A 220 -3.93 0.65 -7.83
C ASN A 220 -2.42 0.88 -7.55
N TYR A 221 -1.70 -0.18 -7.20
CA TYR A 221 -0.24 -0.13 -7.09
C TYR A 221 0.38 0.08 -8.47
N LYS A 222 1.27 1.06 -8.58
CA LYS A 222 2.05 1.30 -9.80
C LYS A 222 3.26 0.40 -9.86
N ILE A 223 3.94 0.23 -8.73
CA ILE A 223 5.13 -0.61 -8.60
C ILE A 223 4.92 -1.62 -7.48
N ILE A 224 5.18 -2.89 -7.76
CA ILE A 224 5.36 -3.95 -6.77
C ILE A 224 6.72 -4.58 -7.01
N THR A 225 7.52 -4.72 -5.96
CA THR A 225 8.78 -5.47 -6.00
C THR A 225 8.65 -6.73 -5.18
N LEU A 226 8.80 -7.89 -5.82
CA LEU A 226 8.81 -9.16 -5.10
C LEU A 226 10.19 -9.34 -4.46
N THR A 227 10.25 -9.60 -3.16
CA THR A 227 11.51 -9.67 -2.38
C THR A 227 11.46 -10.85 -1.42
N ASP A 228 11.27 -12.04 -1.96
CA ASP A 228 11.18 -13.25 -1.15
C ASP A 228 12.48 -13.53 -0.37
N HIS A 229 12.33 -14.23 0.75
CA HIS A 229 13.42 -14.49 1.70
C HIS A 229 14.51 -15.38 1.08
N TYR A 230 15.76 -14.96 1.27
CA TYR A 230 16.95 -15.73 0.96
C TYR A 230 17.90 -15.70 2.16
N ASP A 231 17.58 -16.50 3.17
CA ASP A 231 18.34 -16.68 4.40
C ASP A 231 19.24 -17.92 4.29
N LYS A 232 20.38 -17.73 3.62
CA LYS A 232 21.33 -18.82 3.41
C LYS A 232 21.79 -19.42 4.74
N ASP A 233 21.86 -20.75 4.74
CA ASP A 233 22.22 -21.60 5.88
C ASP A 233 21.21 -21.69 7.01
N ILE A 234 20.05 -21.03 6.93
CA ILE A 234 19.05 -21.08 7.98
C ILE A 234 18.12 -22.28 7.77
N ILE A 235 18.18 -23.24 8.69
CA ILE A 235 17.28 -24.40 8.76
C ILE A 235 16.67 -24.44 10.14
N ALA A 236 15.34 -24.45 10.23
CA ALA A 236 14.60 -24.45 11.49
C ALA A 236 15.09 -23.39 12.49
N GLY A 237 15.37 -22.17 12.00
CA GLY A 237 15.80 -21.02 12.81
C GLY A 237 17.25 -21.08 13.30
N ARG A 238 18.10 -21.97 12.77
CA ARG A 238 19.52 -22.08 13.14
C ARG A 238 20.41 -22.06 11.91
N SER A 239 21.60 -21.50 12.05
CA SER A 239 22.60 -21.49 10.98
C SER A 239 23.36 -22.81 10.91
N HIS A 240 23.39 -23.39 9.70
CA HIS A 240 24.09 -24.61 9.34
C HIS A 240 25.03 -24.37 8.15
N PRO A 241 26.19 -23.70 8.34
CA PRO A 241 27.14 -23.46 7.26
C PRO A 241 27.61 -24.77 6.62
N GLY A 242 27.80 -24.75 5.30
CA GLY A 242 28.36 -25.92 4.61
C GLY A 242 28.17 -25.96 3.09
N THR A 243 27.39 -25.04 2.52
CA THR A 243 27.24 -24.88 1.08
C THR A 243 27.33 -23.40 0.72
N LYS A 244 27.72 -23.09 -0.53
CA LYS A 244 27.85 -21.72 -1.00
C LYS A 244 26.50 -21.08 -1.29
N VAL A 245 26.44 -19.75 -1.29
CA VAL A 245 25.31 -19.01 -1.88
C VAL A 245 25.09 -19.48 -3.33
N GLY A 246 23.83 -19.57 -3.75
CA GLY A 246 23.45 -20.06 -5.08
C GLY A 246 23.48 -21.59 -5.25
N ALA A 247 23.90 -22.35 -4.24
CA ALA A 247 23.74 -23.80 -4.23
C ALA A 247 22.25 -24.20 -4.19
N SER A 248 21.94 -25.42 -4.64
CA SER A 248 20.59 -25.96 -4.50
C SER A 248 20.14 -25.97 -3.03
N PRO A 249 18.90 -25.53 -2.72
CA PRO A 249 18.38 -25.52 -1.36
C PRO A 249 18.48 -26.89 -0.69
N ARG A 250 18.94 -26.91 0.56
CA ARG A 250 18.81 -28.10 1.42
C ARG A 250 17.39 -28.20 1.95
N ASP A 251 17.02 -29.38 2.43
CA ASP A 251 15.70 -29.61 3.03
C ASP A 251 15.47 -28.66 4.22
N GLY A 252 14.37 -27.90 4.15
CA GLY A 252 14.00 -26.90 5.15
C GLY A 252 14.89 -25.65 5.22
N GLU A 253 15.80 -25.43 4.27
CA GLU A 253 16.61 -24.21 4.19
C GLU A 253 15.78 -23.05 3.63
N TRP A 254 15.91 -21.86 4.22
CA TRP A 254 15.17 -20.65 3.84
C TRP A 254 15.76 -19.97 2.61
N ILE A 255 16.03 -20.76 1.57
CA ILE A 255 16.46 -20.28 0.26
C ILE A 255 15.71 -21.03 -0.85
N PHE A 256 15.72 -20.45 -2.04
CA PHE A 256 15.21 -21.05 -3.26
C PHE A 256 16.28 -21.12 -4.34
N ASP A 257 15.99 -21.85 -5.43
CA ASP A 257 16.83 -21.83 -6.61
C ASP A 257 16.70 -20.47 -7.32
N LEU A 258 17.77 -19.69 -7.34
CA LEU A 258 17.79 -18.34 -7.90
C LEU A 258 17.39 -18.32 -9.39
N GLY A 259 17.81 -19.33 -10.17
CA GLY A 259 17.44 -19.41 -11.58
C GLY A 259 15.93 -19.61 -11.76
N LYS A 260 15.34 -20.54 -11.00
CA LYS A 260 13.89 -20.77 -11.03
C LYS A 260 13.09 -19.56 -10.55
N TYR A 261 13.61 -18.83 -9.57
CA TYR A 261 13.00 -17.60 -9.08
C TYR A 261 12.96 -16.52 -10.16
N ILE A 262 14.08 -16.29 -10.85
CA ILE A 262 14.16 -15.35 -11.96
C ILE A 262 13.24 -15.77 -13.11
N ASP A 263 13.26 -17.04 -13.51
CA ASP A 263 12.39 -17.55 -14.58
C ASP A 263 10.90 -17.33 -14.25
N PHE A 264 10.51 -17.58 -13.00
CA PHE A 264 9.16 -17.32 -12.51
C PHE A 264 8.82 -15.82 -12.61
N CYS A 265 9.67 -14.95 -12.07
CA CYS A 265 9.42 -13.51 -12.04
C CYS A 265 9.33 -12.92 -13.46
N LEU A 266 10.22 -13.34 -14.38
CA LEU A 266 10.19 -12.90 -15.78
C LEU A 266 8.92 -13.35 -16.49
N MET A 267 8.46 -14.58 -16.24
CA MET A 267 7.20 -15.09 -16.79
C MET A 267 6.00 -14.27 -16.27
N GLU A 268 5.93 -14.00 -14.97
CA GLU A 268 4.84 -13.23 -14.37
C GLU A 268 4.85 -11.75 -14.82
N LYS A 269 6.04 -11.15 -14.93
CA LYS A 269 6.22 -9.81 -15.49
C LYS A 269 5.67 -9.74 -16.93
N ALA A 270 6.02 -10.70 -17.78
CA ALA A 270 5.51 -10.77 -19.15
C ALA A 270 3.98 -10.93 -19.22
N LYS A 271 3.35 -11.64 -18.25
CA LYS A 271 1.88 -11.74 -18.17
C LYS A 271 1.23 -10.39 -17.84
N LEU A 272 1.83 -9.61 -16.93
CA LEU A 272 1.36 -8.27 -16.59
C LEU A 272 1.47 -7.30 -17.78
N GLU A 273 2.59 -7.36 -18.49
CA GLU A 273 2.82 -6.56 -19.70
C GLU A 273 1.84 -6.93 -20.82
N ALA A 274 1.62 -8.23 -21.07
CA ALA A 274 0.72 -8.71 -22.12
C ALA A 274 -0.75 -8.29 -21.91
N LYS A 275 -1.17 -8.09 -20.65
CA LYS A 275 -2.51 -7.59 -20.33
C LYS A 275 -2.58 -6.06 -20.15
N ASN A 276 -1.50 -5.34 -20.42
CA ASN A 276 -1.38 -3.89 -20.20
C ASN A 276 -1.75 -3.49 -18.76
N SER A 277 -1.22 -4.21 -17.78
CA SER A 277 -1.44 -3.86 -16.36
C SER A 277 -0.86 -2.47 -16.06
N ASN A 278 -1.56 -1.72 -15.20
CA ASN A 278 -1.02 -0.49 -14.61
C ASN A 278 0.02 -0.78 -13.51
N THR A 279 0.09 -2.02 -13.03
CA THR A 279 1.05 -2.48 -12.03
C THR A 279 2.26 -3.09 -12.73
N GLU A 280 3.42 -2.49 -12.50
CA GLU A 280 4.70 -3.05 -12.93
C GLU A 280 5.29 -3.94 -11.83
N LEU A 281 5.70 -5.15 -12.23
CA LEU A 281 6.47 -6.06 -11.37
C LEU A 281 7.96 -5.81 -11.56
N LEU A 282 8.64 -5.58 -10.43
CA LEU A 282 10.08 -5.54 -10.31
C LEU A 282 10.58 -6.79 -9.59
N ILE A 283 11.78 -7.23 -9.96
CA ILE A 283 12.36 -8.48 -9.47
C ILE A 283 13.38 -8.14 -8.38
N GLY A 284 13.04 -8.40 -7.12
CA GLY A 284 13.95 -8.16 -6.02
C GLY A 284 14.27 -9.44 -5.23
N ILE A 285 15.02 -9.28 -4.15
CA ILE A 285 15.31 -10.35 -3.20
C ILE A 285 15.62 -9.73 -1.83
N GLU A 286 15.21 -10.39 -0.77
CA GLU A 286 15.65 -10.04 0.59
C GLU A 286 16.68 -11.06 1.05
N VAL A 287 17.91 -10.61 1.32
CA VAL A 287 19.00 -11.49 1.77
C VAL A 287 19.21 -11.37 3.27
N GLY A 288 19.21 -12.53 3.94
CA GLY A 288 19.62 -12.64 5.34
C GLY A 288 21.14 -12.57 5.45
N TYR A 289 21.65 -11.57 6.17
CA TYR A 289 23.07 -11.41 6.39
C TYR A 289 23.59 -12.32 7.51
N GLN A 290 24.71 -12.97 7.22
CA GLN A 290 25.67 -13.48 8.20
C GLN A 290 27.07 -13.12 7.70
N ASP A 291 27.97 -12.78 8.61
CA ASP A 291 29.33 -12.27 8.33
C ASP A 291 30.09 -13.09 7.27
N TYR A 292 30.03 -14.41 7.36
CA TYR A 292 30.76 -15.30 6.46
C TYR A 292 30.12 -15.45 5.06
N LEU A 293 28.92 -14.91 4.83
CA LEU A 293 28.19 -15.01 3.55
C LEU A 293 28.40 -13.81 2.62
N ALA A 294 28.83 -12.66 3.14
CA ALA A 294 28.90 -11.41 2.39
C ALA A 294 29.66 -11.54 1.06
N LYS A 295 30.81 -12.23 1.10
CA LYS A 295 31.63 -12.47 -0.09
C LYS A 295 30.92 -13.33 -1.14
N ASP A 296 30.27 -14.41 -0.70
CA ASP A 296 29.57 -15.31 -1.60
C ASP A 296 28.36 -14.59 -2.25
N TYR A 297 27.64 -13.73 -1.51
CA TYR A 297 26.58 -12.88 -2.08
C TYR A 297 27.12 -11.95 -3.17
N MET A 298 28.25 -11.26 -2.93
CA MET A 298 28.89 -10.38 -3.91
C MET A 298 29.34 -11.12 -5.18
N GLU A 299 29.69 -12.41 -5.09
CA GLU A 299 30.06 -13.21 -6.26
C GLU A 299 28.83 -13.70 -7.05
N VAL A 300 27.71 -13.99 -6.37
CA VAL A 300 26.56 -14.69 -6.95
C VAL A 300 25.45 -13.75 -7.41
N LEU A 301 25.02 -12.80 -6.59
CA LEU A 301 23.84 -11.97 -6.88
C LEU A 301 23.97 -11.13 -8.16
N PRO A 302 25.14 -10.56 -8.53
CA PRO A 302 25.30 -9.80 -9.78
C PRO A 302 25.09 -10.62 -11.07
N GLN A 303 25.01 -11.95 -10.97
CA GLN A 303 24.74 -12.82 -12.12
C GLN A 303 23.25 -12.86 -12.49
N TYR A 304 22.38 -12.28 -11.65
CA TYR A 304 20.94 -12.26 -11.82
C TYR A 304 20.42 -10.83 -11.99
N PRO A 305 19.35 -10.62 -12.78
CA PRO A 305 18.88 -9.28 -13.15
C PRO A 305 17.96 -8.69 -12.07
N PHE A 306 18.43 -8.63 -10.81
CA PHE A 306 17.65 -8.03 -9.74
C PHE A 306 17.52 -6.52 -9.94
N ASP A 307 16.29 -6.04 -9.86
CA ASP A 307 15.95 -4.62 -9.77
C ASP A 307 16.31 -4.05 -8.39
N LEU A 308 16.20 -4.88 -7.34
CA LEU A 308 16.34 -4.50 -5.94
C LEU A 308 16.97 -5.64 -5.10
N ILE A 309 17.87 -5.30 -4.19
CA ILE A 309 18.34 -6.20 -3.12
C ILE A 309 18.12 -5.53 -1.76
N ILE A 310 17.40 -6.20 -0.87
CA ILE A 310 17.23 -5.78 0.53
C ILE A 310 18.22 -6.57 1.39
N GLY A 311 19.03 -5.86 2.19
CA GLY A 311 19.90 -6.47 3.19
C GLY A 311 19.22 -6.45 4.57
N SER A 312 19.06 -7.63 5.18
CA SER A 312 18.32 -7.79 6.43
C SER A 312 19.08 -8.61 7.48
N ILE A 313 18.83 -8.31 8.76
CA ILE A 313 19.32 -9.09 9.91
C ILE A 313 18.15 -9.84 10.53
N HIS A 314 18.05 -11.15 10.25
CA HIS A 314 17.08 -12.07 10.84
C HIS A 314 17.69 -12.97 11.93
N THR A 315 19.01 -13.12 11.93
CA THR A 315 19.71 -13.98 12.89
C THR A 315 20.74 -13.21 13.69
N MET A 316 20.87 -13.56 14.96
CA MET A 316 21.90 -13.06 15.88
C MET A 316 22.50 -14.26 16.59
N TYR A 317 23.83 -14.27 16.72
CA TYR A 317 24.56 -15.41 17.29
C TYR A 317 24.17 -16.76 16.64
N ARG A 318 23.99 -16.76 15.30
CA ARG A 318 23.62 -17.92 14.48
C ARG A 318 22.23 -18.51 14.73
N ASN A 319 21.36 -17.82 15.47
CA ASN A 319 19.98 -18.22 15.64
C ASN A 319 19.05 -17.11 15.16
N ASP A 320 17.95 -17.50 14.52
CA ASP A 320 16.81 -16.63 14.31
C ASP A 320 16.29 -16.17 15.67
N PHE A 321 16.35 -14.86 15.91
CA PHE A 321 15.98 -14.29 17.20
C PHE A 321 14.46 -14.06 17.34
N ALA A 322 13.67 -14.30 16.29
CA ALA A 322 12.22 -14.41 16.41
C ALA A 322 11.80 -15.71 17.11
N VAL A 323 12.61 -16.76 17.01
CA VAL A 323 12.35 -18.09 17.61
C VAL A 323 13.27 -18.37 18.80
N TYR A 324 14.55 -18.04 18.69
CA TYR A 324 15.61 -18.35 19.67
C TYR A 324 16.29 -17.08 20.18
N GLY A 325 15.49 -16.07 20.52
CA GLY A 325 15.96 -14.74 20.93
C GLY A 325 16.58 -14.65 22.31
N ASP A 326 16.51 -15.69 23.15
CA ASP A 326 16.99 -15.65 24.54
C ASP A 326 18.43 -15.14 24.68
N SER A 327 19.32 -15.58 23.78
CA SER A 327 20.72 -15.15 23.77
C SER A 327 20.90 -13.63 23.53
N LEU A 328 20.01 -13.03 22.74
CA LEU A 328 20.00 -11.60 22.43
C LEU A 328 19.24 -10.78 23.48
N TYR A 329 18.11 -11.25 23.98
CA TYR A 329 17.23 -10.45 24.85
C TYR A 329 17.56 -10.56 26.33
N ASN A 330 18.13 -11.68 26.81
CA ASN A 330 18.46 -11.87 28.24
C ASN A 330 19.58 -10.95 28.75
N GLN A 331 20.31 -10.30 27.85
CA GLN A 331 21.30 -9.27 28.20
C GLN A 331 20.70 -7.89 28.47
N GLY A 332 19.38 -7.74 28.35
CA GLY A 332 18.65 -6.50 28.59
C GLY A 332 18.47 -5.65 27.34
N LYS A 333 17.39 -4.85 27.32
CA LYS A 333 16.93 -4.08 26.16
C LYS A 333 18.00 -3.22 25.50
N GLN A 334 18.69 -2.39 26.28
CA GLN A 334 19.73 -1.49 25.76
C GLN A 334 20.79 -2.26 24.97
N LYS A 335 21.37 -3.28 25.61
CA LYS A 335 22.43 -4.09 25.00
C LYS A 335 21.93 -4.90 23.81
N ALA A 336 20.72 -5.46 23.88
CA ALA A 336 20.10 -6.17 22.77
C ALA A 336 19.97 -5.30 21.50
N TYR A 337 19.48 -4.07 21.66
CA TYR A 337 19.28 -3.17 20.53
C TYR A 337 20.60 -2.57 20.04
N ASP A 338 21.56 -2.29 20.93
CA ASP A 338 22.91 -1.89 20.55
C ASP A 338 23.61 -2.98 19.69
N GLU A 339 23.52 -4.25 20.09
CA GLU A 339 24.11 -5.36 19.34
C GLU A 339 23.43 -5.55 17.98
N TYR A 340 22.11 -5.33 17.89
CA TYR A 340 21.39 -5.37 16.62
C TYR A 340 21.80 -4.22 15.67
N LEU A 341 21.88 -2.99 16.18
CA LEU A 341 22.36 -1.84 15.39
C LEU A 341 23.80 -2.04 14.92
N LYS A 342 24.67 -2.60 15.75
CA LYS A 342 26.04 -2.98 15.34
C LYS A 342 26.05 -4.03 14.24
N ALA A 343 25.15 -5.01 14.28
CA ALA A 343 25.04 -6.00 13.20
C ALA A 343 24.58 -5.38 11.88
N LEU A 344 23.66 -4.40 11.91
CA LEU A 344 23.28 -3.63 10.71
C LEU A 344 24.46 -2.82 10.15
N ILE A 345 25.24 -2.19 11.04
CA ILE A 345 26.45 -1.45 10.67
C ILE A 345 27.49 -2.40 10.05
N GLU A 346 27.75 -3.54 10.71
CA GLU A 346 28.69 -4.55 10.23
C GLU A 346 28.30 -5.07 8.84
N MET A 347 27.00 -5.30 8.61
CA MET A 347 26.49 -5.71 7.30
C MET A 347 26.85 -4.71 6.20
N ILE A 348 26.69 -3.40 6.44
CA ILE A 348 27.06 -2.36 5.48
C ILE A 348 28.58 -2.29 5.30
N GLU A 349 29.34 -2.40 6.40
CA GLU A 349 30.81 -2.35 6.37
C GLU A 349 31.45 -3.59 5.72
N SER A 350 30.75 -4.73 5.71
CA SER A 350 31.21 -5.97 5.08
C SER A 350 31.41 -5.82 3.55
N GLY A 351 30.80 -4.80 2.96
CA GLY A 351 30.79 -4.56 1.52
C GLY A 351 29.70 -5.33 0.78
N LEU A 352 28.76 -5.99 1.47
CA LEU A 352 27.56 -6.56 0.85
C LEU A 352 26.91 -5.50 -0.06
N ASP A 353 26.72 -5.85 -1.33
CA ASP A 353 26.14 -4.96 -2.34
C ASP A 353 24.61 -5.09 -2.34
N PHE A 354 23.93 -4.16 -1.65
CA PHE A 354 22.48 -4.10 -1.52
C PHE A 354 21.98 -2.65 -1.54
N ASP A 355 20.67 -2.47 -1.80
CA ASP A 355 20.09 -1.15 -2.11
C ASP A 355 19.24 -0.58 -0.98
N ILE A 356 18.60 -1.44 -0.19
CA ILE A 356 17.72 -1.07 0.93
C ILE A 356 18.19 -1.78 2.21
N LEU A 357 18.38 -1.00 3.27
CA LEU A 357 18.49 -1.55 4.62
C LEU A 357 17.11 -1.98 5.12
N GLY A 358 16.86 -3.28 5.13
CA GLY A 358 15.60 -3.88 5.58
C GLY A 358 15.33 -3.58 7.05
N HIS A 359 14.04 -3.39 7.39
CA HIS A 359 13.46 -3.17 8.71
C HIS A 359 14.46 -3.08 9.89
N PHE A 360 15.09 -1.91 10.05
CA PHE A 360 16.05 -1.65 11.13
C PHE A 360 15.43 -1.81 12.53
N ASP A 361 14.10 -1.89 12.63
CA ASP A 361 13.36 -2.07 13.87
C ASP A 361 12.88 -3.51 14.09
N TYR A 362 13.25 -4.48 13.27
CA TYR A 362 12.78 -5.87 13.38
C TYR A 362 13.07 -6.51 14.74
N VAL A 363 14.17 -6.15 15.40
CA VAL A 363 14.52 -6.59 16.77
C VAL A 363 13.44 -6.27 17.81
N ILE A 364 12.60 -5.25 17.59
CA ILE A 364 11.55 -4.91 18.55
C ILE A 364 10.35 -5.85 18.46
N ARG A 365 10.13 -6.51 17.30
CA ARG A 365 8.95 -7.35 17.02
C ARG A 365 8.83 -8.54 17.98
N TYR A 366 9.95 -9.04 18.51
CA TYR A 366 10.01 -10.30 19.27
C TYR A 366 10.68 -10.15 20.65
N SER A 367 10.94 -8.92 21.09
CA SER A 367 11.79 -8.68 22.26
C SER A 367 11.18 -9.03 23.62
N GLY A 368 9.84 -9.08 23.71
CA GLY A 368 9.13 -9.40 24.96
C GLY A 368 9.28 -8.35 26.08
N PHE A 369 9.94 -7.22 25.84
CA PHE A 369 10.04 -6.13 26.81
C PHE A 369 8.72 -5.39 26.98
N GLU A 370 8.42 -4.93 28.19
CA GLU A 370 7.21 -4.15 28.50
C GLU A 370 7.06 -2.92 27.60
N ASN A 371 8.16 -2.22 27.33
CA ASN A 371 8.25 -1.21 26.28
C ASN A 371 9.26 -1.65 25.21
N PRO A 372 8.79 -2.24 24.09
CA PRO A 372 9.68 -2.73 23.03
C PRO A 372 10.23 -1.61 22.14
N ARG A 373 9.82 -0.35 22.28
CA ARG A 373 10.28 0.70 21.35
C ARG A 373 11.78 0.95 21.46
N MET A 374 12.42 1.08 20.31
CA MET A 374 13.79 1.56 20.16
C MET A 374 13.75 3.07 19.91
N TYR A 375 14.46 3.85 20.72
CA TYR A 375 14.46 5.31 20.63
C TYR A 375 15.80 5.83 20.14
N TYR A 376 15.80 6.88 19.32
CA TYR A 376 17.02 7.50 18.83
C TYR A 376 17.94 7.91 19.98
N ARG A 377 17.39 8.60 20.99
CA ARG A 377 18.15 9.14 22.14
C ARG A 377 18.93 8.09 22.94
N ASP A 378 18.46 6.84 22.92
CA ASP A 378 19.07 5.74 23.69
C ASP A 378 20.23 5.09 22.90
N HIS A 379 20.31 5.33 21.58
CA HIS A 379 21.26 4.70 20.66
C HIS A 379 21.87 5.69 19.66
N ASN A 380 21.95 6.97 20.03
CA ASN A 380 22.19 8.09 19.12
C ASN A 380 23.53 7.99 18.37
N GLU A 381 24.60 7.53 19.03
CA GLU A 381 25.92 7.36 18.41
C GLU A 381 25.90 6.28 17.30
N LEU A 382 25.21 5.16 17.55
CA LEU A 382 25.08 4.07 16.59
C LEU A 382 24.19 4.47 15.41
N PHE A 383 23.06 5.14 15.67
CA PHE A 383 22.20 5.66 14.59
C PHE A 383 22.92 6.70 13.73
N ASP A 384 23.61 7.66 14.35
CA ASP A 384 24.36 8.68 13.61
C ASP A 384 25.43 8.06 12.72
N TYR A 385 26.09 6.99 13.18
CA TYR A 385 27.07 6.25 12.38
C TYR A 385 26.40 5.48 11.24
N LEU A 386 25.34 4.71 11.55
CA LEU A 386 24.54 3.97 10.57
C LEU A 386 24.03 4.89 9.46
N PHE A 387 23.44 6.04 9.80
CA PHE A 387 22.92 6.98 8.82
C PHE A 387 23.99 7.57 7.92
N LYS A 388 25.17 7.91 8.45
CA LYS A 388 26.29 8.38 7.63
C LYS A 388 26.75 7.31 6.65
N LEU A 389 26.81 6.04 7.08
CA LEU A 389 27.12 4.92 6.21
C LEU A 389 26.07 4.77 5.10
N LEU A 390 24.77 4.76 5.44
CA LEU A 390 23.70 4.69 4.45
C LEU A 390 23.78 5.81 3.41
N ILE A 391 24.03 7.04 3.86
CA ILE A 391 24.16 8.21 2.97
C ILE A 391 25.41 8.09 2.08
N GLU A 392 26.56 7.71 2.64
CA GLU A 392 27.81 7.55 1.88
C GLU A 392 27.71 6.45 0.82
N LYS A 393 27.03 5.35 1.16
CA LYS A 393 26.87 4.18 0.29
C LYS A 393 25.66 4.25 -0.64
N GLU A 394 24.87 5.33 -0.57
CA GLU A 394 23.63 5.50 -1.32
C GLU A 394 22.61 4.36 -1.08
N ILE A 395 22.56 3.84 0.15
CA ILE A 395 21.62 2.80 0.57
C ILE A 395 20.36 3.47 1.14
N SER A 396 19.20 3.06 0.65
CA SER A 396 17.90 3.56 1.12
C SER A 396 17.55 2.99 2.49
N LEU A 397 16.95 3.82 3.36
CA LEU A 397 16.43 3.37 4.65
C LEU A 397 14.99 2.89 4.46
N GLU A 398 14.71 1.65 4.85
CA GLU A 398 13.35 1.12 4.79
C GLU A 398 12.45 1.77 5.85
N VAL A 399 11.24 2.14 5.41
CA VAL A 399 10.11 2.54 6.25
C VAL A 399 9.10 1.39 6.25
N ASN A 400 9.31 0.43 7.15
CA ASN A 400 8.53 -0.80 7.22
C ASN A 400 7.34 -0.64 8.18
N THR A 401 6.10 -0.81 7.69
CA THR A 401 4.90 -0.66 8.53
C THR A 401 4.51 -1.93 9.28
N ARG A 402 5.14 -3.08 9.01
CA ARG A 402 4.81 -4.38 9.63
C ARG A 402 5.04 -4.43 11.11
N THR A 403 6.15 -3.87 11.57
CA THR A 403 6.45 -3.79 13.01
C THR A 403 5.28 -3.17 13.77
N ARG A 404 4.76 -2.05 13.25
CA ARG A 404 3.66 -1.30 13.87
C ARG A 404 2.32 -2.02 13.79
N TYR A 405 1.91 -2.52 12.62
CA TYR A 405 0.59 -3.16 12.53
C TYR A 405 0.55 -4.52 13.27
N ARG A 406 1.69 -5.24 13.38
CA ARG A 406 1.78 -6.45 14.22
C ARG A 406 1.60 -6.14 15.70
N GLN A 407 2.17 -5.05 16.19
CA GLN A 407 1.93 -4.59 17.58
C GLN A 407 0.46 -4.24 17.82
N ILE A 408 -0.20 -3.60 16.84
CA ILE A 408 -1.65 -3.33 16.91
C ILE A 408 -2.45 -4.64 17.00
N ILE A 409 -2.11 -5.64 16.19
CA ILE A 409 -2.81 -6.94 16.20
C ILE A 409 -2.57 -7.69 17.52
N SER A 410 -1.34 -7.63 18.06
CA SER A 410 -0.97 -8.30 19.30
C SER A 410 -1.63 -7.68 20.54
N ASP A 411 -1.53 -6.35 20.67
CA ASP A 411 -1.79 -5.68 21.94
C ASP A 411 -3.03 -4.76 21.89
N GLY A 412 -3.63 -4.59 20.71
CA GLY A 412 -4.77 -3.70 20.48
C GLY A 412 -4.43 -2.21 20.52
N VAL A 413 -3.15 -1.85 20.67
CA VAL A 413 -2.68 -0.47 20.83
C VAL A 413 -1.81 -0.06 19.64
N ASP A 414 -2.17 1.06 19.01
CA ASP A 414 -1.33 1.73 18.01
C ASP A 414 -0.33 2.66 18.70
N TRP A 415 0.86 2.14 18.97
CA TRP A 415 1.97 2.90 19.54
C TRP A 415 2.57 3.94 18.59
N GLY A 416 2.11 3.96 17.33
CA GLY A 416 2.69 4.78 16.28
C GLY A 416 3.95 4.15 15.68
N MET A 417 4.65 4.91 14.85
CA MET A 417 5.96 4.53 14.33
C MET A 417 6.98 4.46 15.47
N THR A 418 7.94 3.54 15.39
CA THR A 418 8.89 3.19 16.46
C THR A 418 9.50 4.41 17.15
N ASP A 419 10.05 5.37 16.39
CA ASP A 419 10.41 6.70 16.89
C ASP A 419 10.59 7.69 15.72
N PRO A 420 9.77 8.75 15.60
CA PRO A 420 9.97 9.80 14.59
C PRO A 420 11.32 10.51 14.65
N GLU A 421 11.97 10.58 15.81
CA GLU A 421 13.29 11.23 15.94
C GLU A 421 14.38 10.53 15.14
N ILE A 422 14.26 9.21 14.92
CA ILE A 422 15.18 8.42 14.08
C ILE A 422 15.16 8.97 12.64
N PHE A 423 13.97 9.20 12.08
CA PHE A 423 13.82 9.74 10.73
C PHE A 423 14.14 11.23 10.65
N GLN A 424 13.82 12.01 11.69
CA GLN A 424 14.24 13.41 11.78
C GLN A 424 15.76 13.51 11.73
N ARG A 425 16.46 12.65 12.50
CA ARG A 425 17.92 12.65 12.52
C ARG A 425 18.52 12.23 11.19
N TYR A 426 17.99 11.17 10.57
CA TYR A 426 18.42 10.76 9.23
C TYR A 426 18.29 11.92 8.23
N TYR A 427 17.16 12.65 8.27
CA TYR A 427 16.95 13.85 7.46
C TYR A 427 17.95 14.97 7.74
N ASP A 428 18.20 15.28 9.02
CA ASP A 428 19.12 16.33 9.46
C ASP A 428 20.57 16.06 9.03
N LEU A 429 20.97 14.79 8.97
CA LEU A 429 22.29 14.36 8.48
C LEU A 429 22.42 14.37 6.95
N GLY A 430 21.33 14.68 6.22
CA GLY A 430 21.32 14.76 4.76
C GLY A 430 20.68 13.56 4.07
N GLY A 431 20.16 12.58 4.82
CA GLY A 431 19.49 11.40 4.28
C GLY A 431 18.17 11.74 3.59
N ARG A 432 17.95 11.18 2.39
CA ARG A 432 16.75 11.47 1.57
C ARG A 432 16.08 10.22 0.99
N MET A 433 16.79 9.10 0.92
CA MET A 433 16.28 7.87 0.32
C MET A 433 15.48 7.08 1.38
N LEU A 434 14.17 7.04 1.20
CA LEU A 434 13.24 6.24 2.00
C LEU A 434 12.46 5.30 1.08
N SER A 435 12.50 4.01 1.38
CA SER A 435 11.73 3.00 0.66
C SER A 435 10.59 2.50 1.54
N PHE A 436 9.37 2.58 1.03
CA PHE A 436 8.17 2.26 1.79
C PHE A 436 7.77 0.80 1.59
N ALA A 437 7.60 0.12 2.71
CA ALA A 437 7.40 -1.31 2.76
C ALA A 437 6.24 -1.68 3.68
N THR A 438 5.40 -2.63 3.25
CA THR A 438 4.46 -3.32 4.14
C THR A 438 4.95 -4.68 4.60
N ASP A 439 5.95 -5.26 3.95
CA ASP A 439 6.51 -6.58 4.32
C ASP A 439 5.35 -7.60 4.37
N ALA A 440 4.51 -7.54 3.32
CA ALA A 440 3.25 -8.26 3.27
C ALA A 440 3.47 -9.76 3.00
N HIS A 441 2.90 -10.58 3.87
CA HIS A 441 2.96 -12.06 3.88
C HIS A 441 1.57 -12.72 3.80
N SER A 442 0.50 -11.92 3.86
CA SER A 442 -0.88 -12.37 3.85
C SER A 442 -1.77 -11.40 3.09
N THR A 443 -2.92 -11.89 2.64
CA THR A 443 -3.91 -11.07 1.92
C THR A 443 -4.43 -9.93 2.80
N GLY A 444 -4.53 -8.74 2.22
CA GLY A 444 -5.07 -7.56 2.90
C GLY A 444 -4.03 -6.71 3.61
N GLU A 445 -2.75 -7.12 3.61
CA GLU A 445 -1.67 -6.38 4.28
C GLU A 445 -1.11 -5.23 3.44
N LEU A 446 -1.31 -5.20 2.11
CA LEU A 446 -0.79 -4.11 1.28
C LEU A 446 -1.40 -2.76 1.69
N HIS A 447 -0.55 -1.74 1.66
CA HIS A 447 -0.84 -0.35 2.04
C HIS A 447 -1.20 -0.11 3.51
N CYS A 448 -1.13 -1.13 4.38
CA CYS A 448 -1.42 -0.98 5.79
C CYS A 448 -0.54 0.10 6.43
N LEU A 449 -1.18 1.11 7.00
CA LEU A 449 -0.56 2.25 7.70
C LEU A 449 0.37 3.15 6.87
N ILE A 450 0.56 2.89 5.57
CA ILE A 450 1.49 3.63 4.70
C ILE A 450 1.13 5.12 4.66
N SER A 451 -0.13 5.49 4.38
CA SER A 451 -0.52 6.91 4.26
C SER A 451 -0.29 7.69 5.55
N LYS A 452 -0.51 7.07 6.73
CA LYS A 452 -0.26 7.69 8.04
C LYS A 452 1.24 7.87 8.29
N THR A 453 2.06 6.92 7.86
CA THR A 453 3.51 7.00 7.99
C THR A 453 4.11 8.06 7.05
N VAL A 454 3.71 8.07 5.77
CA VAL A 454 4.12 9.09 4.78
C VAL A 454 3.84 10.49 5.32
N ARG A 455 2.65 10.75 5.87
CA ARG A 455 2.31 12.07 6.44
C ARG A 455 3.26 12.50 7.57
N THR A 456 3.60 11.56 8.46
CA THR A 456 4.53 11.84 9.56
C THR A 456 5.89 12.26 9.02
N LEU A 457 6.37 11.59 7.98
CA LEU A 457 7.65 11.87 7.33
C LEU A 457 7.62 13.15 6.49
N LYS A 458 6.48 13.50 5.88
CA LYS A 458 6.30 14.81 5.20
C LYS A 458 6.45 15.98 6.17
N ASN A 459 5.97 15.84 7.40
CA ASN A 459 6.11 16.88 8.43
C ASN A 459 7.58 17.10 8.86
N ILE A 460 8.43 16.08 8.68
CA ILE A 460 9.89 16.18 8.90
C ILE A 460 10.57 16.92 7.73
N GLY A 461 10.04 16.76 6.52
CA GLY A 461 10.55 17.42 5.32
C GLY A 461 10.79 16.49 4.13
N PHE A 462 10.53 15.18 4.27
CA PHE A 462 10.61 14.25 3.15
C PHE A 462 9.55 14.58 2.09
N LYS A 463 9.98 14.64 0.83
CA LYS A 463 9.11 14.96 -0.32
C LYS A 463 9.00 13.83 -1.32
N GLN A 464 9.90 12.86 -1.26
CA GLN A 464 10.01 11.78 -2.23
C GLN A 464 10.25 10.45 -1.51
N GLY A 465 9.70 9.39 -2.08
CA GLY A 465 10.07 8.01 -1.78
C GLY A 465 11.02 7.48 -2.85
N THR A 466 11.62 6.33 -2.58
CA THR A 466 12.60 5.67 -3.45
C THR A 466 12.23 4.20 -3.65
N PHE A 467 12.26 3.76 -4.91
CA PHE A 467 12.34 2.35 -5.29
C PHE A 467 13.51 2.15 -6.24
N PHE A 468 13.79 0.92 -6.68
CA PHE A 468 14.95 0.62 -7.51
C PHE A 468 14.54 -0.11 -8.78
N LYS A 469 15.19 0.24 -9.90
CA LYS A 469 15.14 -0.53 -11.16
C LYS A 469 16.56 -0.79 -11.59
N GLN A 470 16.88 -2.03 -11.94
CA GLN A 470 18.25 -2.43 -12.29
C GLN A 470 19.30 -1.93 -11.27
N ARG A 471 18.99 -2.04 -9.97
CA ARG A 471 19.83 -1.55 -8.85
C ARG A 471 20.08 -0.03 -8.85
N GLN A 472 19.30 0.75 -9.60
CA GLN A 472 19.40 2.21 -9.64
C GLN A 472 18.18 2.86 -8.97
N PRO A 473 18.38 3.88 -8.11
CA PRO A 473 17.28 4.51 -7.39
C PRO A 473 16.39 5.33 -8.35
N VAL A 474 15.09 5.17 -8.17
CA VAL A 474 14.04 5.95 -8.84
C VAL A 474 13.19 6.63 -7.77
N PHE A 475 13.03 7.94 -7.90
CA PHE A 475 12.30 8.77 -6.96
C PHE A 475 10.86 9.02 -7.43
N TYR A 476 9.92 9.03 -6.49
CA TYR A 476 8.52 9.38 -6.73
C TYR A 476 8.01 10.33 -5.66
N ASP A 477 7.08 11.21 -6.02
CA ASP A 477 6.63 12.27 -5.12
C ASP A 477 5.68 11.74 -4.03
N LEU A 478 5.95 12.15 -2.79
CA LEU A 478 5.05 12.00 -1.65
C LEU A 478 4.15 13.24 -1.59
N LEU A 479 3.24 13.38 -2.57
CA LEU A 479 2.36 14.55 -2.78
C LEU A 479 1.75 15.08 -1.49
#